data_AF-A0A7S1J7R0-F1
#
_entry.id   AF-A0A7S1J7R0-F1
#
_cell.length_a   1.000
_cell.length_b   1.000
_cell.length_c   1.000
_cell.angle_alpha   90.00
_cell.angle_beta   90.00
_cell.angle_gamma   90.00
#
_symmetry.space_group_name_H-M   'P 1'
#
loop_
_entity.id
_entity.type
_entity.pdbx_description
1 polymer ?
#
loop_
_entity_poly.entity_id
_entity_poly.type
_entity_poly.pdbx_seq_one_letter_code
_entity_poly.pdbx_strand_id
1 'polypeptide(L)'
;MHSALNMTAPECGCLHCKKKKLLLSDMTMNSSTFRAKRVAVRNTNLQAMSKVLDANGVRHCLIAGSLLGSVRNGSLLPHDWDDDLALFGEDRARMNEYVLRDLCAAGFTLCRLHKDGATFGRHGDIVDLEVWSLTDSGRVRRYAAGQVLPAFAWEPLQRMAPLSDGSHFWAPAYPKPILELMYGNWHTPSNTHYVGRTVPIDPYWCPPGPKETGIAGAQKAKYAMRGCEDQGLWQEYSIKHHYAIARLAASVLQLKNSKRVIDWGSGCGHTLSWWHKDHGAIGLGIEATESVAAWAQGHSAVRTCLADGNALHEWMPHNLFDVAFSWGGIYHARQEKMSNAEAVCDVVRVLALGLKPGGAMLFGYTKQSEFPQESWQTCLGTNFTVATLTHIQFLPPWLAKPYWALHHPYVTLVHASPMPAARQIFPFGKRDKSWFMVHPAIGSGWVRTVNESLWLVDSTDGQKSDLLITKLGTYKWVSDAKAPDAVLQLDLRNFGEEKAELLKGNGGLTYASGNGVALLHPLLICNTN
;
A
#
# COMPACT_ATOMS: atom_id res chain seq x y z
N MET A 1 12.76 -21.51 -16.69
CA MET A 1 13.91 -22.32 -16.27
C MET A 1 14.13 -23.52 -17.17
N HIS A 2 13.18 -24.46 -17.35
CA HIS A 2 13.44 -25.62 -18.24
C HIS A 2 13.79 -25.25 -19.70
N SER A 3 13.18 -24.22 -20.32
CA SER A 3 13.55 -23.80 -21.68
C SER A 3 14.85 -23.00 -21.78
N ALA A 4 15.29 -22.35 -20.68
CA ALA A 4 16.53 -21.60 -20.62
C ALA A 4 17.74 -22.48 -20.22
N LEU A 5 17.50 -23.76 -19.91
CA LEU A 5 18.51 -24.67 -19.34
C LEU A 5 18.70 -25.95 -20.18
N ASN A 6 18.45 -25.88 -21.49
CA ASN A 6 19.02 -26.80 -22.47
C ASN A 6 20.54 -26.55 -22.70
N MET A 7 21.15 -25.72 -21.85
CA MET A 7 22.57 -25.41 -21.90
C MET A 7 23.35 -26.52 -21.20
N THR A 8 24.34 -27.07 -21.89
CA THR A 8 25.40 -27.87 -21.27
C THR A 8 25.98 -27.05 -20.12
N ALA A 9 25.76 -27.51 -18.89
CA ALA A 9 26.19 -26.81 -17.68
C ALA A 9 27.65 -26.33 -17.85
N PRO A 10 27.95 -25.03 -17.69
CA PRO A 10 29.33 -24.57 -17.61
C PRO A 10 30.04 -25.35 -16.50
N GLU A 11 31.38 -25.36 -16.52
CA GLU A 11 32.30 -26.05 -15.58
C GLU A 11 32.14 -25.67 -14.09
N CYS A 12 31.01 -25.10 -13.68
CA CYS A 12 30.53 -25.15 -12.33
C CYS A 12 30.32 -26.61 -11.95
N GLY A 13 31.37 -27.24 -11.43
CA GLY A 13 31.44 -28.66 -11.12
C GLY A 13 30.17 -29.13 -10.42
N CYS A 14 29.23 -29.67 -11.20
CA CYS A 14 27.96 -30.20 -10.73
C CYS A 14 28.27 -31.58 -10.15
N LEU A 15 29.09 -31.58 -9.10
CA LEU A 15 29.39 -32.74 -8.28
C LEU A 15 28.08 -33.10 -7.62
N HIS A 16 27.43 -34.10 -8.20
CA HIS A 16 26.31 -34.84 -7.66
C HIS A 16 26.36 -34.80 -6.12
N CYS A 17 25.52 -33.95 -5.51
CA CYS A 17 25.48 -33.75 -4.05
C CYS A 17 25.05 -35.03 -3.29
N LYS A 18 24.91 -36.15 -3.99
CA LYS A 18 24.53 -37.47 -3.49
C LYS A 18 25.57 -38.12 -2.56
N LYS A 19 26.80 -37.61 -2.43
CA LYS A 19 27.85 -38.24 -1.61
C LYS A 19 28.12 -37.62 -0.23
N LYS A 20 27.45 -36.53 0.18
CA LYS A 20 27.75 -35.86 1.47
C LYS A 20 26.77 -36.14 2.61
N LYS A 21 25.99 -37.22 2.52
CA LYS A 21 25.31 -37.80 3.70
C LYS A 21 26.29 -38.45 4.70
N LEU A 22 27.60 -38.46 4.38
CA LEU A 22 28.65 -39.24 5.04
C LEU A 22 29.67 -38.44 5.88
N LEU A 23 29.50 -37.13 6.09
CA LEU A 23 30.45 -36.33 6.90
C LEU A 23 29.81 -35.56 8.06
N LEU A 24 28.48 -35.62 8.22
CA LEU A 24 27.77 -34.97 9.33
C LEU A 24 27.19 -35.97 10.35
N SER A 25 27.25 -37.27 10.07
CA SER A 25 26.80 -38.33 11.00
C SER A 25 27.74 -38.56 12.17
N ASP A 26 29.01 -38.16 12.04
CA ASP A 26 30.07 -38.58 12.99
C ASP A 26 30.52 -37.47 13.93
N MET A 27 30.00 -36.25 13.78
CA MET A 27 30.20 -35.17 14.75
C MET A 27 28.93 -35.05 15.59
N THR A 28 29.03 -35.34 16.89
CA THR A 28 27.94 -35.15 17.86
C THR A 28 27.37 -33.74 17.77
N MET A 29 26.26 -33.58 17.04
CA MET A 29 25.60 -32.32 16.65
C MET A 29 24.99 -31.49 17.81
N ASN A 30 25.36 -31.79 19.05
CA ASN A 30 24.69 -31.23 20.22
C ASN A 30 25.47 -30.16 20.98
N SER A 31 26.70 -29.80 20.57
CA SER A 31 27.33 -28.63 21.19
C SER A 31 26.73 -27.34 20.64
N SER A 32 26.31 -26.45 21.54
CA SER A 32 25.84 -25.09 21.22
C SER A 32 26.84 -24.34 20.35
N THR A 33 28.14 -24.55 20.58
CA THR A 33 29.24 -23.99 19.80
C THR A 33 29.21 -24.41 18.33
N PHE A 34 28.90 -25.68 18.02
CA PHE A 34 28.79 -26.13 16.63
C PHE A 34 27.63 -25.44 15.91
N ARG A 35 26.46 -25.36 16.57
CA ARG A 35 25.28 -24.70 16.00
C ARG A 35 25.54 -23.21 15.74
N ALA A 36 26.20 -22.51 16.65
CA ALA A 36 26.58 -21.10 16.46
C ALA A 36 27.54 -20.91 15.27
N LYS A 37 28.56 -21.76 15.15
CA LYS A 37 29.49 -21.72 14.00
C LYS A 37 28.77 -21.98 12.68
N ARG A 38 27.82 -22.92 12.66
CA ARG A 38 27.02 -23.22 11.47
C ARG A 38 26.11 -22.05 11.07
N VAL A 39 25.46 -21.38 12.03
CA VAL A 39 24.67 -20.16 11.75
C VAL A 39 25.53 -19.08 11.09
N ALA A 40 26.77 -18.87 11.53
CA ALA A 40 27.67 -17.90 10.90
C ALA A 40 28.03 -18.28 9.44
N VAL A 41 28.25 -19.57 9.15
CA VAL A 41 28.49 -20.06 7.78
C VAL A 41 27.26 -19.84 6.89
N ARG A 42 26.08 -20.19 7.41
CA ARG A 42 24.78 -19.99 6.74
C ARG A 42 24.51 -18.51 6.43
N ASN A 43 24.73 -17.61 7.39
CA ASN A 43 24.63 -16.16 7.16
C ASN A 43 25.60 -15.68 6.07
N THR A 44 26.85 -16.14 6.10
CA THR A 44 27.86 -15.80 5.08
C THR A 44 27.45 -16.31 3.69
N ASN A 45 26.77 -17.46 3.61
CA ASN A 45 26.20 -17.97 2.37
C ASN A 45 25.04 -17.11 1.89
N LEU A 46 24.03 -16.85 2.73
CA LEU A 46 22.91 -15.99 2.36
C LEU A 46 23.38 -14.61 1.88
N GLN A 47 24.33 -13.96 2.56
CA GLN A 47 24.88 -12.67 2.15
C GLN A 47 25.56 -12.73 0.78
N ALA A 48 26.36 -13.76 0.53
CA ALA A 48 27.04 -13.94 -0.75
C ALA A 48 26.03 -14.16 -1.89
N MET A 49 24.98 -14.96 -1.63
CA MET A 49 23.91 -15.20 -2.60
C MET A 49 23.11 -13.92 -2.87
N SER A 50 22.65 -13.23 -1.82
CA SER A 50 21.95 -11.95 -1.94
C SER A 50 22.74 -10.92 -2.73
N LYS A 51 24.05 -10.82 -2.50
CA LYS A 51 24.92 -9.91 -3.26
C LYS A 51 24.93 -10.22 -4.76
N VAL A 52 24.98 -11.50 -5.14
CA VAL A 52 24.95 -11.92 -6.55
C VAL A 52 23.58 -11.62 -7.17
N LEU A 53 22.50 -11.90 -6.44
CA LEU A 53 21.13 -11.63 -6.89
C LEU A 53 20.87 -10.12 -7.06
N ASP A 54 21.27 -9.30 -6.08
CA ASP A 54 21.18 -7.83 -6.14
C ASP A 54 21.96 -7.27 -7.34
N ALA A 55 23.21 -7.73 -7.54
CA ALA A 55 24.06 -7.28 -8.64
C ALA A 55 23.48 -7.60 -10.03
N ASN A 56 22.64 -8.64 -10.11
CA ASN A 56 21.95 -9.06 -11.33
C ASN A 56 20.49 -8.56 -11.39
N GLY A 57 20.08 -7.69 -10.47
CA GLY A 57 18.73 -7.13 -10.42
C GLY A 57 17.64 -8.20 -10.26
N VAL A 58 17.94 -9.29 -9.56
CA VAL A 58 16.97 -10.34 -9.23
C VAL A 58 16.38 -10.03 -7.85
N ARG A 59 15.09 -9.69 -7.81
CA ARG A 59 14.41 -9.44 -6.54
C ARG A 59 14.34 -10.73 -5.75
N HIS A 60 14.65 -10.62 -4.47
CA HIS A 60 14.61 -11.75 -3.55
C HIS A 60 14.36 -11.27 -2.12
N CYS A 61 13.90 -12.18 -1.26
CA CYS A 61 13.76 -11.91 0.17
C CYS A 61 13.84 -13.20 0.99
N LEU A 62 14.12 -13.09 2.30
CA LEU A 62 14.00 -14.22 3.21
C LEU A 62 12.56 -14.72 3.24
N ILE A 63 12.40 -16.04 3.28
CA ILE A 63 11.10 -16.68 3.47
C ILE A 63 11.23 -17.84 4.47
N ALA A 64 10.12 -18.48 4.83
CA ALA A 64 10.14 -19.77 5.52
C ALA A 64 10.94 -19.77 6.85
N GLY A 65 11.77 -20.80 7.07
CA GLY A 65 12.54 -21.00 8.30
C GLY A 65 13.57 -19.89 8.52
N SER A 66 14.20 -19.41 7.44
CA SER A 66 15.12 -18.28 7.48
C SER A 66 14.42 -16.99 7.92
N LEU A 67 13.25 -16.67 7.34
CA LEU A 67 12.46 -15.50 7.77
C LEU A 67 11.99 -15.65 9.22
N LEU A 68 11.53 -16.84 9.62
CA LEU A 68 11.07 -17.13 10.98
C LEU A 68 12.19 -16.88 12.00
N GLY A 69 13.38 -17.41 11.75
CA GLY A 69 14.54 -17.18 12.60
C GLY A 69 14.85 -15.69 12.71
N SER A 70 14.99 -15.02 11.57
CA SER A 70 15.35 -13.60 11.53
C SER A 70 14.34 -12.71 12.26
N VAL A 71 13.04 -12.94 12.12
CA VAL A 71 12.00 -12.14 12.79
C VAL A 71 11.87 -12.49 14.27
N ARG A 72 11.92 -13.78 14.62
CA ARG A 72 11.67 -14.24 16.00
C ARG A 72 12.89 -14.07 16.91
N ASN A 73 14.07 -14.38 16.40
CA ASN A 73 15.30 -14.51 17.18
C ASN A 73 16.36 -13.46 16.80
N GLY A 74 16.12 -12.63 15.77
CA GLY A 74 17.16 -11.77 15.20
C GLY A 74 18.34 -12.55 14.61
N SER A 75 18.16 -13.84 14.31
CA SER A 75 19.22 -14.76 13.83
C SER A 75 18.59 -15.98 13.16
N LEU A 76 19.31 -16.66 12.26
CA LEU A 76 18.83 -17.93 11.69
C LEU A 76 18.59 -18.98 12.78
N LEU A 77 17.65 -19.90 12.53
CA LEU A 77 17.36 -20.98 13.47
C LEU A 77 18.56 -21.94 13.58
N PRO A 78 19.16 -22.13 14.78
CA PRO A 78 20.38 -22.93 14.91
C PRO A 78 20.21 -24.43 14.63
N HIS A 79 18.96 -24.89 14.55
CA HIS A 79 18.58 -26.28 14.28
C HIS A 79 18.02 -26.47 12.86
N ASP A 80 17.91 -25.41 12.05
CA ASP A 80 17.51 -25.56 10.65
C ASP A 80 18.61 -26.22 9.83
N TRP A 81 18.20 -26.91 8.77
CA TRP A 81 19.11 -27.68 7.91
C TRP A 81 19.46 -26.95 6.62
N ASP A 82 18.65 -26.00 6.22
CA ASP A 82 18.68 -25.23 5.00
C ASP A 82 18.31 -23.77 5.26
N ASP A 83 18.46 -22.96 4.22
CA ASP A 83 18.02 -21.57 4.20
C ASP A 83 17.17 -21.31 2.97
N ASP A 84 16.16 -20.46 3.10
CA ASP A 84 15.19 -20.19 2.04
C ASP A 84 15.21 -18.72 1.62
N LEU A 85 15.32 -18.50 0.31
CA LEU A 85 15.06 -17.22 -0.33
C LEU A 85 13.90 -17.37 -1.30
N ALA A 86 12.95 -16.45 -1.23
CA ALA A 86 11.96 -16.30 -2.28
C ALA A 86 12.55 -15.50 -3.45
N LEU A 87 12.29 -15.98 -4.67
CA LEU A 87 12.49 -15.30 -5.95
C LEU A 87 11.14 -14.94 -6.54
N PHE A 88 11.08 -13.80 -7.22
CA PHE A 88 9.87 -13.32 -7.86
C PHE A 88 9.71 -13.94 -9.26
N GLY A 89 8.49 -14.39 -9.57
CA GLY A 89 8.16 -15.05 -10.83
C GLY A 89 8.50 -14.20 -12.06
N GLU A 90 8.35 -12.88 -11.94
CA GLU A 90 8.66 -11.90 -12.97
C GLU A 90 10.18 -11.83 -13.24
N ASP A 91 11.00 -12.14 -12.23
CA ASP A 91 12.46 -12.16 -12.34
C ASP A 91 13.01 -13.54 -12.69
N ARG A 92 12.14 -14.54 -12.89
CA ARG A 92 12.55 -15.91 -13.23
C ARG A 92 13.37 -15.97 -14.53
N ALA A 93 13.09 -15.11 -15.49
CA ALA A 93 13.86 -15.04 -16.75
C ALA A 93 15.28 -14.46 -16.54
N ARG A 94 15.47 -13.68 -15.47
CA ARG A 94 16.78 -13.11 -15.09
C ARG A 94 17.70 -14.15 -14.46
N MET A 95 17.16 -15.23 -13.90
CA MET A 95 17.91 -16.42 -13.48
C MET A 95 18.42 -17.22 -14.69
N ASN A 96 19.29 -16.59 -15.48
CA ASN A 96 19.91 -17.11 -16.69
C ASN A 96 21.33 -17.62 -16.42
N GLU A 97 22.04 -18.01 -17.48
CA GLU A 97 23.40 -18.53 -17.39
C GLU A 97 24.41 -17.59 -16.71
N TYR A 98 24.24 -16.27 -16.85
CA TYR A 98 25.17 -15.30 -16.26
C TYR A 98 25.03 -15.26 -14.75
N VAL A 99 23.80 -15.27 -14.23
CA VAL A 99 23.55 -15.34 -12.78
C VAL A 99 24.06 -16.66 -12.21
N LEU A 100 23.85 -17.77 -12.92
CA LEU A 100 24.38 -19.07 -12.50
C LEU A 100 25.92 -19.06 -12.46
N ARG A 101 26.57 -18.49 -13.47
CA ARG A 101 28.03 -18.33 -13.50
C ARG A 101 28.53 -17.48 -12.34
N ASP A 102 27.85 -16.37 -12.03
CA ASP A 102 28.23 -15.48 -10.93
C ASP A 102 28.04 -16.16 -9.56
N LEU A 103 26.98 -16.95 -9.39
CA LEU A 103 26.80 -17.79 -8.19
C LEU A 103 27.95 -18.80 -8.06
N CYS A 104 28.34 -19.44 -9.17
CA CYS A 104 29.48 -20.36 -9.18
C CYS A 104 30.80 -19.66 -8.85
N ALA A 105 31.03 -18.46 -9.39
CA ALA A 105 32.20 -17.64 -9.06
C ALA A 105 32.22 -17.21 -7.58
N ALA A 106 31.04 -17.06 -6.95
CA ALA A 106 30.91 -16.84 -5.51
C ALA A 106 31.10 -18.11 -4.65
N GLY A 107 31.38 -19.26 -5.28
CA GLY A 107 31.64 -20.55 -4.62
C GLY A 107 30.40 -21.40 -4.37
N PHE A 108 29.26 -21.08 -4.99
CA PHE A 108 28.08 -21.93 -4.94
C PHE A 108 28.16 -23.07 -5.95
N THR A 109 27.57 -24.20 -5.60
CA THR A 109 27.36 -25.33 -6.51
C THR A 109 25.87 -25.57 -6.67
N LEU A 110 25.37 -25.57 -7.90
CA LEU A 110 23.98 -25.95 -8.18
C LEU A 110 23.76 -27.43 -7.80
N CYS A 111 22.98 -27.67 -6.76
CA CYS A 111 22.73 -29.01 -6.22
C CYS A 111 21.46 -29.62 -6.82
N ARG A 112 20.43 -28.80 -7.05
CA ARG A 112 19.15 -29.22 -7.61
C ARG A 112 18.55 -28.09 -8.42
N LEU A 113 17.97 -28.44 -9.56
CA LEU A 113 17.11 -27.56 -10.33
C LEU A 113 15.72 -28.20 -10.39
N HIS A 114 14.67 -27.43 -10.14
CA HIS A 114 13.30 -27.91 -10.26
C HIS A 114 12.41 -26.85 -10.93
N LYS A 115 11.19 -27.25 -11.29
CA LYS A 115 10.25 -26.35 -11.98
C LYS A 115 9.94 -25.09 -11.15
N ASP A 116 10.06 -25.17 -9.84
CA ASP A 116 9.69 -24.13 -8.88
C ASP A 116 10.89 -23.40 -8.27
N GLY A 117 12.12 -23.63 -8.74
CA GLY A 117 13.29 -23.08 -8.05
C GLY A 117 14.60 -23.83 -8.28
N ALA A 118 15.57 -23.57 -7.41
CA ALA A 118 16.88 -24.20 -7.42
C ALA A 118 17.50 -24.25 -6.02
N THR A 119 18.23 -25.33 -5.71
CA THR A 119 19.01 -25.50 -4.49
C THR A 119 20.48 -25.32 -4.80
N PHE A 120 21.18 -24.50 -4.02
CA PHE A 120 22.62 -24.28 -4.13
C PHE A 120 23.33 -24.69 -2.84
N GLY A 121 24.47 -25.36 -2.96
CA GLY A 121 25.34 -25.70 -1.84
C GLY A 121 26.56 -24.79 -1.77
N ARG A 122 26.98 -24.40 -0.56
CA ARG A 122 28.24 -23.69 -0.31
C ARG A 122 28.73 -23.96 1.11
N HIS A 123 30.03 -24.26 1.26
CA HIS A 123 30.65 -24.54 2.56
C HIS A 123 29.97 -25.63 3.41
N GLY A 124 29.27 -26.58 2.78
CA GLY A 124 28.61 -27.68 3.48
C GLY A 124 27.17 -27.42 3.91
N ASP A 125 26.63 -26.24 3.64
CA ASP A 125 25.22 -25.88 3.84
C ASP A 125 24.53 -25.62 2.49
N ILE A 126 23.20 -25.58 2.50
CA ILE A 126 22.36 -25.38 1.31
C ILE A 126 21.46 -24.15 1.46
N VAL A 127 21.20 -23.49 0.33
CA VAL A 127 20.23 -22.40 0.19
C VAL A 127 19.27 -22.75 -0.94
N ASP A 128 17.99 -22.75 -0.64
CA ASP A 128 16.89 -22.95 -1.56
C ASP A 128 16.39 -21.60 -2.09
N LEU A 129 16.34 -21.49 -3.42
CA LEU A 129 15.71 -20.40 -4.15
C LEU A 129 14.33 -20.84 -4.61
N GLU A 130 13.29 -20.35 -3.96
CA GLU A 130 11.90 -20.71 -4.23
C GLU A 130 11.22 -19.67 -5.12
N VAL A 131 10.54 -20.09 -6.19
CA VAL A 131 9.82 -19.15 -7.07
C VAL A 131 8.41 -18.88 -6.54
N TRP A 132 8.12 -17.60 -6.33
CA TRP A 132 6.86 -17.03 -5.91
C TRP A 132 6.35 -16.05 -6.96
N SER A 133 5.15 -16.26 -7.49
CA SER A 133 4.59 -15.44 -8.58
C SER A 133 3.36 -14.68 -8.15
N LEU A 134 3.24 -13.41 -8.54
CA LEU A 134 1.98 -12.69 -8.43
C LEU A 134 0.96 -13.33 -9.37
N THR A 135 -0.25 -13.48 -8.88
CA THR A 135 -1.41 -13.96 -9.64
C THR A 135 -2.29 -12.77 -10.01
N ASP A 136 -3.09 -12.91 -11.07
CA ASP A 136 -4.04 -11.88 -11.51
C ASP A 136 -5.03 -11.44 -10.41
N SER A 137 -5.23 -12.30 -9.40
CA SER A 137 -6.07 -12.02 -8.23
C SER A 137 -5.40 -11.16 -7.15
N GLY A 138 -4.17 -10.66 -7.37
CA GLY A 138 -3.41 -9.91 -6.36
C GLY A 138 -2.93 -10.79 -5.20
N ARG A 139 -2.62 -12.05 -5.49
CA ARG A 139 -2.07 -13.01 -4.51
C ARG A 139 -0.73 -13.54 -4.99
N VAL A 140 0.18 -13.87 -4.08
CA VAL A 140 1.47 -14.48 -4.41
C VAL A 140 1.38 -15.98 -4.20
N ARG A 141 1.69 -16.75 -5.23
CA ARG A 141 1.63 -18.21 -5.19
C ARG A 141 3.02 -18.81 -5.19
N ARG A 142 3.31 -19.69 -4.24
CA ARG A 142 4.46 -20.60 -4.28
C ARG A 142 4.19 -21.68 -5.32
N TYR A 143 5.05 -21.78 -6.33
CA TYR A 143 4.82 -22.69 -7.46
C TYR A 143 4.82 -24.17 -7.00
N ALA A 144 5.70 -24.54 -6.06
CA ALA A 144 5.90 -25.93 -5.62
C ALA A 144 4.77 -26.51 -4.77
N ALA A 145 4.32 -25.74 -3.78
CA ALA A 145 3.42 -26.22 -2.73
C ALA A 145 1.97 -25.74 -2.91
N GLY A 146 1.70 -24.91 -3.93
CA GLY A 146 0.39 -24.30 -4.13
C GLY A 146 -0.02 -23.33 -3.02
N GLN A 147 0.89 -22.99 -2.10
CA GLN A 147 0.67 -21.99 -1.05
C GLN A 147 0.36 -20.66 -1.70
N VAL A 148 -0.66 -19.99 -1.21
CA VAL A 148 -1.09 -18.68 -1.70
C VAL A 148 -1.07 -17.72 -0.52
N LEU A 149 -0.29 -16.66 -0.66
CA LEU A 149 -0.17 -15.56 0.29
C LEU A 149 -0.74 -14.27 -0.33
N PRO A 150 -1.16 -13.29 0.48
CA PRO A 150 -1.69 -12.05 -0.07
C PRO A 150 -0.55 -11.16 -0.59
N ALA A 151 -0.74 -10.52 -1.75
CA ALA A 151 0.32 -9.70 -2.34
C ALA A 151 0.71 -8.48 -1.50
N PHE A 152 -0.25 -7.90 -0.77
CA PHE A 152 0.05 -6.78 0.13
C PHE A 152 1.06 -7.16 1.21
N ALA A 153 1.09 -8.42 1.65
CA ALA A 153 2.01 -8.83 2.70
C ALA A 153 3.45 -8.94 2.17
N TRP A 154 3.57 -9.02 0.83
CA TRP A 154 4.79 -9.32 0.09
C TRP A 154 5.46 -8.08 -0.49
N GLU A 155 4.69 -7.11 -0.98
CA GLU A 155 5.20 -5.88 -1.58
C GLU A 155 4.73 -4.60 -0.85
N PRO A 156 5.61 -3.59 -0.70
CA PRO A 156 7.01 -3.58 -1.14
C PRO A 156 7.88 -4.53 -0.29
N LEU A 157 9.06 -4.88 -0.80
CA LEU A 157 10.08 -5.48 0.06
C LEU A 157 10.63 -4.40 0.99
N GLN A 158 10.96 -4.79 2.21
CA GLN A 158 11.65 -3.94 3.16
C GLN A 158 12.99 -4.54 3.56
N ARG A 159 13.93 -3.68 3.90
CA ARG A 159 15.20 -4.13 4.49
C ARG A 159 14.98 -4.38 5.97
N MET A 160 15.27 -5.61 6.42
CA MET A 160 15.17 -5.94 7.84
C MET A 160 16.18 -5.15 8.67
N ALA A 161 15.84 -4.96 9.95
CA ALA A 161 16.83 -4.63 10.96
C ALA A 161 17.99 -5.64 10.90
N PRO A 162 19.23 -5.20 11.18
CA PRO A 162 20.36 -6.11 11.17
C PRO A 162 20.11 -7.29 12.11
N LEU A 163 20.50 -8.49 11.66
CA LEU A 163 20.56 -9.67 12.52
C LEU A 163 21.66 -9.47 13.57
N SER A 164 21.75 -10.38 14.54
CA SER A 164 22.69 -10.31 15.66
C SER A 164 24.17 -10.23 15.23
N ASP A 165 24.50 -10.64 14.00
CA ASP A 165 25.84 -10.56 13.42
C ASP A 165 26.04 -9.33 12.51
N GLY A 166 25.08 -8.42 12.45
CA GLY A 166 25.09 -7.23 11.60
C GLY A 166 24.67 -7.48 10.15
N SER A 167 24.32 -8.72 9.78
CA SER A 167 23.83 -9.02 8.44
C SER A 167 22.45 -8.40 8.19
N HIS A 168 22.18 -8.01 6.95
CA HIS A 168 20.88 -7.44 6.56
C HIS A 168 20.36 -8.16 5.32
N PHE A 169 19.05 -8.45 5.33
CA PHE A 169 18.37 -9.09 4.21
C PHE A 169 17.09 -8.35 3.87
N TRP A 170 16.64 -8.55 2.63
CA TRP A 170 15.29 -8.18 2.23
C TRP A 170 14.29 -9.15 2.87
N ALA A 171 13.16 -8.61 3.31
CA ALA A 171 12.00 -9.37 3.76
C ALA A 171 10.74 -8.78 3.14
N PRO A 172 9.63 -9.53 3.12
CA PRO A 172 8.31 -8.95 2.91
C PRO A 172 8.04 -7.76 3.84
N ALA A 173 7.27 -6.76 3.39
CA ALA A 173 6.88 -5.61 4.23
C ALA A 173 6.18 -6.03 5.54
N TYR A 174 5.46 -7.16 5.52
CA TYR A 174 4.72 -7.66 6.66
C TYR A 174 5.11 -9.09 6.99
N PRO A 175 6.31 -9.29 7.56
CA PRO A 175 6.84 -10.63 7.75
C PRO A 175 6.08 -11.38 8.85
N LYS A 176 5.60 -10.70 9.90
CA LYS A 176 4.81 -11.34 10.97
C LYS A 176 3.49 -11.94 10.45
N PRO A 177 2.63 -11.21 9.70
CA PRO A 177 1.46 -11.83 9.06
C PRO A 177 1.77 -13.01 8.14
N ILE A 178 2.87 -12.94 7.38
CA ILE A 178 3.30 -14.07 6.55
C ILE A 178 3.66 -15.28 7.39
N LEU A 179 4.41 -15.09 8.47
CA LEU A 179 4.77 -16.18 9.39
C LEU A 179 3.53 -16.78 10.06
N GLU A 180 2.55 -15.96 10.44
CA GLU A 180 1.27 -16.46 10.97
C GLU A 180 0.52 -17.30 9.93
N LEU A 181 0.49 -16.88 8.67
CA LEU A 181 -0.13 -17.65 7.59
C LEU A 181 0.61 -18.98 7.32
N MET A 182 1.94 -18.98 7.41
CA MET A 182 2.77 -20.16 7.13
C MET A 182 2.78 -21.17 8.28
N TYR A 183 2.80 -20.68 9.53
CA TYR A 183 3.08 -21.48 10.73
C TYR A 183 1.98 -21.43 11.81
N GLY A 184 0.95 -20.59 11.67
CA GLY A 184 0.02 -20.29 12.77
C GLY A 184 0.77 -19.56 13.89
N ASN A 185 0.67 -20.04 15.13
CA ASN A 185 1.41 -19.50 16.27
C ASN A 185 2.94 -19.68 16.13
N TRP A 186 3.56 -18.84 15.31
CA TRP A 186 4.98 -18.89 14.97
C TRP A 186 5.89 -18.44 16.11
N HIS A 187 5.33 -17.72 17.10
CA HIS A 187 6.02 -17.28 18.30
C HIS A 187 6.48 -18.46 19.16
N THR A 188 5.71 -19.55 19.19
CA THR A 188 6.03 -20.72 20.01
C THR A 188 6.59 -21.82 19.12
N PRO A 189 7.81 -22.34 19.39
CA PRO A 189 8.30 -23.51 18.70
C PRO A 189 7.29 -24.65 18.85
N SER A 190 6.75 -25.13 17.74
CA SER A 190 5.89 -26.31 17.70
C SER A 190 6.53 -27.36 16.79
N ASN A 191 6.36 -28.63 17.12
CA ASN A 191 6.83 -29.73 16.29
C ASN A 191 5.97 -29.93 15.02
N THR A 192 4.92 -29.14 14.84
CA THR A 192 4.08 -29.19 13.65
C THR A 192 4.77 -28.43 12.52
N HIS A 193 5.21 -29.17 11.50
CA HIS A 193 5.63 -28.62 10.21
C HIS A 193 4.53 -27.76 9.60
N TYR A 194 4.92 -26.81 8.73
CA TYR A 194 4.09 -26.00 7.83
C TYR A 194 2.60 -26.31 7.94
N VAL A 195 1.82 -25.42 8.55
CA VAL A 195 0.39 -25.68 8.74
C VAL A 195 -0.29 -25.81 7.39
N GLY A 196 0.29 -25.26 6.31
CA GLY A 196 0.00 -25.61 4.92
C GLY A 196 -1.45 -25.40 4.51
N ARG A 197 -2.27 -24.84 5.40
CA ARG A 197 -3.66 -24.58 5.17
C ARG A 197 -3.68 -23.54 4.07
N THR A 198 -4.37 -23.87 2.99
CA THR A 198 -5.08 -22.88 2.19
C THR A 198 -6.10 -22.22 3.11
N VAL A 199 -5.63 -21.41 4.06
CA VAL A 199 -6.50 -20.53 4.82
C VAL A 199 -7.10 -19.63 3.75
N PRO A 200 -8.43 -19.58 3.57
CA PRO A 200 -9.04 -18.54 2.78
C PRO A 200 -8.56 -17.23 3.42
N ILE A 201 -7.59 -16.58 2.78
CA ILE A 201 -7.03 -15.36 3.32
C ILE A 201 -8.15 -14.36 3.20
N ASP A 202 -8.72 -14.09 4.36
CA ASP A 202 -9.62 -13.00 4.49
C ASP A 202 -8.79 -11.72 4.35
N PRO A 203 -8.98 -10.91 3.30
CA PRO A 203 -8.31 -9.62 3.20
C PRO A 203 -8.66 -8.69 4.38
N TYR A 204 -9.66 -9.08 5.17
CA TYR A 204 -10.06 -8.47 6.44
C TYR A 204 -9.55 -9.28 7.64
N TRP A 205 -8.34 -9.82 7.55
CA TRP A 205 -7.69 -10.48 8.69
C TRP A 205 -7.51 -9.49 9.83
N CYS A 206 -7.96 -9.89 11.02
CA CYS A 206 -7.73 -9.12 12.24
C CYS A 206 -6.46 -9.62 12.90
N PRO A 207 -5.52 -8.73 13.28
CA PRO A 207 -4.42 -9.15 14.13
C PRO A 207 -4.99 -9.69 15.45
N PRO A 208 -4.26 -10.60 16.14
CA PRO A 208 -4.57 -10.91 17.52
C PRO A 208 -4.61 -9.60 18.31
N GLY A 209 -5.67 -9.43 19.12
CA GLY A 209 -5.94 -8.16 19.79
C GLY A 209 -4.79 -7.68 20.67
N PRO A 210 -4.70 -6.36 20.93
CA PRO A 210 -3.59 -5.79 21.66
C PRO A 210 -3.51 -6.44 23.05
N LYS A 211 -2.29 -6.83 23.42
CA LYS A 211 -1.98 -7.24 24.80
C LYS A 211 -2.06 -6.00 25.69
N GLU A 212 -3.24 -5.67 26.21
CA GLU A 212 -3.51 -4.65 27.25
C GLU A 212 -2.44 -3.55 27.44
N THR A 213 -2.03 -2.87 26.38
CA THR A 213 -0.99 -1.83 26.48
C THR A 213 -1.63 -0.51 26.87
N GLY A 214 -1.50 -0.17 28.16
CA GLY A 214 -1.40 1.17 28.75
C GLY A 214 -2.56 2.16 28.54
N ILE A 215 -2.83 2.57 27.29
CA ILE A 215 -3.70 3.71 26.99
C ILE A 215 -5.14 3.27 26.71
N ALA A 216 -5.33 2.11 26.08
CA ALA A 216 -6.67 1.53 25.86
C ALA A 216 -7.37 1.20 27.19
N GLY A 217 -6.62 0.82 28.23
CA GLY A 217 -7.15 0.49 29.55
C GLY A 217 -7.84 1.66 30.28
N ALA A 218 -7.35 2.89 30.10
CA ALA A 218 -7.92 4.06 30.76
C ALA A 218 -9.22 4.56 30.08
N GLN A 219 -9.38 4.37 28.77
CA GLN A 219 -10.62 4.67 28.06
C GLN A 219 -11.69 3.57 28.19
N LYS A 220 -11.29 2.31 28.42
CA LYS A 220 -12.20 1.15 28.63
C LYS A 220 -13.29 1.42 29.68
N ALA A 221 -12.99 2.18 30.74
CA ALA A 221 -13.96 2.45 31.81
C ALA A 221 -15.03 3.51 31.44
N LYS A 222 -14.69 4.49 30.59
CA LYS A 222 -15.60 5.59 30.24
C LYS A 222 -16.63 5.19 29.17
N TYR A 223 -16.25 4.27 28.28
CA TYR A 223 -17.07 3.83 27.13
C TYR A 223 -17.55 2.37 27.24
N ALA A 224 -17.61 1.81 28.45
CA ALA A 224 -18.04 0.43 28.68
C ALA A 224 -19.47 0.17 28.15
N MET A 225 -19.62 -0.39 26.94
CA MET A 225 -20.85 -0.80 26.17
C MET A 225 -22.13 0.06 26.25
N ARG A 226 -22.19 1.10 27.08
CA ARG A 226 -23.38 1.88 27.36
C ARG A 226 -23.72 2.67 26.12
N GLY A 227 -24.79 2.23 25.45
CA GLY A 227 -25.40 2.94 24.35
C GLY A 227 -25.35 2.21 23.01
N CYS A 228 -24.61 1.12 22.83
CA CYS A 228 -24.55 0.48 21.51
C CYS A 228 -25.92 0.01 20.97
N GLU A 229 -26.90 -0.25 21.84
CA GLU A 229 -28.25 -0.65 21.39
C GLU A 229 -29.10 0.53 20.88
N ASP A 230 -28.93 1.74 21.41
CA ASP A 230 -29.89 2.85 21.23
C ASP A 230 -29.25 4.20 20.84
N GLN A 231 -28.03 4.48 21.30
CA GLN A 231 -27.34 5.77 21.14
C GLN A 231 -25.99 5.65 20.40
N GLY A 232 -25.47 4.44 20.19
CA GLY A 232 -24.07 4.24 19.84
C GLY A 232 -23.12 4.66 20.97
N LEU A 233 -21.84 4.89 20.63
CA LEU A 233 -20.85 5.37 21.60
C LEU A 233 -20.90 6.88 21.85
N TRP A 234 -21.62 7.64 21.01
CA TRP A 234 -21.74 9.09 21.19
C TRP A 234 -23.01 9.38 21.97
N GLN A 235 -22.95 9.25 23.30
CA GLN A 235 -24.10 9.34 24.21
C GLN A 235 -24.97 10.61 24.05
N GLU A 236 -24.42 11.68 23.46
CA GLU A 236 -25.15 12.92 23.16
C GLU A 236 -26.08 12.82 21.94
N TYR A 237 -25.93 11.77 21.14
CA TYR A 237 -26.59 11.59 19.86
C TYR A 237 -27.39 10.29 19.86
N SER A 238 -28.61 10.34 19.32
CA SER A 238 -29.37 9.11 19.08
C SER A 238 -28.84 8.36 17.86
N ILE A 239 -29.15 7.08 17.73
CA ILE A 239 -28.81 6.29 16.54
C ILE A 239 -29.25 6.93 15.20
N LYS A 240 -30.37 7.65 15.17
CA LYS A 240 -30.82 8.42 13.99
C LYS A 240 -29.81 9.49 13.51
N HIS A 241 -29.10 10.14 14.43
CA HIS A 241 -28.09 11.14 14.11
C HIS A 241 -26.84 10.45 13.53
N HIS A 242 -26.41 9.33 14.13
CA HIS A 242 -25.34 8.50 13.59
C HIS A 242 -25.66 8.05 12.15
N TYR A 243 -26.90 7.61 11.90
CA TYR A 243 -27.32 7.19 10.57
C TYR A 243 -27.27 8.32 9.55
N ALA A 244 -27.73 9.52 9.92
CA ALA A 244 -27.64 10.69 9.05
C ALA A 244 -26.19 11.06 8.70
N ILE A 245 -25.29 11.01 9.69
CA ILE A 245 -23.85 11.23 9.48
C ILE A 245 -23.27 10.17 8.54
N ALA A 246 -23.59 8.89 8.77
CA ALA A 246 -23.14 7.80 7.91
C ALA A 246 -23.61 8.01 6.46
N ARG A 247 -24.87 8.37 6.22
CA ARG A 247 -25.38 8.63 4.87
C ARG A 247 -24.69 9.82 4.19
N LEU A 248 -24.47 10.90 4.93
CA LEU A 248 -23.74 12.05 4.41
C LEU A 248 -22.31 11.66 4.02
N ALA A 249 -21.60 10.98 4.93
CA ALA A 249 -20.25 10.51 4.69
C ALA A 249 -20.17 9.57 3.47
N ALA A 250 -21.13 8.65 3.31
CA ALA A 250 -21.23 7.80 2.13
C ALA A 250 -21.37 8.62 0.83
N SER A 251 -22.17 9.68 0.85
CA SER A 251 -22.33 10.58 -0.30
C SER A 251 -21.03 11.31 -0.64
N VAL A 252 -20.35 11.87 0.37
CA VAL A 252 -19.07 12.58 0.21
C VAL A 252 -17.99 11.65 -0.36
N LEU A 253 -17.92 10.43 0.17
CA LEU A 253 -16.97 9.39 -0.24
C LEU A 253 -17.37 8.68 -1.55
N GLN A 254 -18.52 9.06 -2.13
CA GLN A 254 -19.12 8.44 -3.30
C GLN A 254 -19.15 6.90 -3.16
N LEU A 255 -19.64 6.42 -2.01
CA LEU A 255 -19.73 4.99 -1.73
C LEU A 255 -20.70 4.31 -2.71
N LYS A 256 -20.22 3.23 -3.32
CA LYS A 256 -20.92 2.39 -4.29
C LYS A 256 -20.69 0.93 -3.93
N ASN A 257 -21.50 0.04 -4.51
CA ASN A 257 -21.38 -1.41 -4.29
C ASN A 257 -19.95 -1.90 -4.48
N SER A 258 -19.52 -2.77 -3.57
CA SER A 258 -18.20 -3.43 -3.56
C SER A 258 -17.00 -2.55 -3.21
N LYS A 259 -17.18 -1.25 -2.89
CA LYS A 259 -16.09 -0.46 -2.33
C LYS A 259 -15.65 -1.04 -0.98
N ARG A 260 -14.34 -1.20 -0.81
CA ARG A 260 -13.70 -1.66 0.41
C ARG A 260 -13.44 -0.48 1.33
N VAL A 261 -13.94 -0.58 2.56
CA VAL A 261 -13.89 0.50 3.54
C VAL A 261 -13.13 0.03 4.77
N ILE A 262 -12.26 0.87 5.31
CA ILE A 262 -11.71 0.72 6.66
C ILE A 262 -12.24 1.84 7.57
N ASP A 263 -12.79 1.48 8.73
CA ASP A 263 -13.30 2.42 9.73
C ASP A 263 -12.44 2.34 10.99
N TRP A 264 -11.65 3.39 11.24
CA TRP A 264 -10.75 3.48 12.38
C TRP A 264 -11.51 4.05 13.59
N GLY A 265 -11.57 3.27 14.67
CA GLY A 265 -12.45 3.60 15.80
C GLY A 265 -13.91 3.39 15.44
N SER A 266 -14.23 2.24 14.84
CA SER A 266 -15.56 1.90 14.32
C SER A 266 -16.67 1.85 15.38
N GLY A 267 -16.30 1.83 16.66
CA GLY A 267 -17.23 1.78 17.77
C GLY A 267 -18.14 0.56 17.68
N CYS A 268 -19.45 0.79 17.84
CA CYS A 268 -20.45 -0.28 17.72
C CYS A 268 -20.58 -0.86 16.29
N GLY A 269 -19.92 -0.30 15.27
CA GLY A 269 -19.97 -0.84 13.89
C GLY A 269 -21.24 -0.48 13.11
N HIS A 270 -22.10 0.39 13.65
CA HIS A 270 -23.33 0.85 12.99
C HIS A 270 -23.07 1.49 11.62
N THR A 271 -22.09 2.39 11.52
CA THR A 271 -21.76 3.10 10.28
C THR A 271 -21.48 2.12 9.15
N LEU A 272 -20.57 1.17 9.38
CA LEU A 272 -20.22 0.17 8.38
C LEU A 272 -21.40 -0.77 8.08
N SER A 273 -22.23 -1.10 9.07
CA SER A 273 -23.44 -1.90 8.85
C SER A 273 -24.43 -1.22 7.91
N TRP A 274 -24.63 0.08 8.09
CA TRP A 274 -25.49 0.87 7.20
C TRP A 274 -24.87 1.03 5.81
N TRP A 275 -23.56 1.22 5.69
CA TRP A 275 -22.91 1.26 4.38
C TRP A 275 -22.93 -0.07 3.65
N HIS A 276 -22.81 -1.17 4.38
CA HIS A 276 -23.00 -2.49 3.80
C HIS A 276 -24.43 -2.66 3.27
N LYS A 277 -25.42 -2.34 4.10
CA LYS A 277 -26.85 -2.47 3.74
C LYS A 277 -27.26 -1.54 2.61
N ASP A 278 -26.92 -0.26 2.70
CA ASP A 278 -27.46 0.79 1.84
C ASP A 278 -26.61 1.01 0.57
N HIS A 279 -25.32 0.66 0.60
CA HIS A 279 -24.37 0.92 -0.47
C HIS A 279 -23.56 -0.30 -0.91
N GLY A 280 -23.86 -1.51 -0.38
CA GLY A 280 -23.13 -2.73 -0.71
C GLY A 280 -21.64 -2.66 -0.41
N ALA A 281 -21.23 -1.80 0.52
CA ALA A 281 -19.83 -1.64 0.90
C ALA A 281 -19.32 -2.88 1.65
N ILE A 282 -18.03 -3.16 1.53
CA ILE A 282 -17.37 -4.25 2.27
C ILE A 282 -16.42 -3.61 3.28
N GLY A 283 -16.81 -3.64 4.56
CA GLY A 283 -16.15 -2.89 5.63
C GLY A 283 -15.22 -3.73 6.50
N LEU A 284 -14.20 -3.07 7.05
CA LEU A 284 -13.40 -3.52 8.18
C LEU A 284 -13.40 -2.45 9.26
N GLY A 285 -14.01 -2.75 10.41
CA GLY A 285 -13.94 -1.91 11.59
C GLY A 285 -12.70 -2.21 12.41
N ILE A 286 -12.07 -1.18 12.97
CA ILE A 286 -11.03 -1.30 14.00
C ILE A 286 -11.59 -0.71 15.28
N GLU A 287 -11.53 -1.46 16.37
CA GLU A 287 -11.94 -1.01 17.70
C GLU A 287 -10.94 -1.48 18.75
N ALA A 288 -10.48 -0.57 19.60
CA ALA A 288 -9.51 -0.87 20.65
C ALA A 288 -10.17 -1.36 21.95
N THR A 289 -11.47 -1.07 22.13
CA THR A 289 -12.25 -1.42 23.31
C THR A 289 -12.84 -2.81 23.13
N GLU A 290 -12.29 -3.80 23.83
CA GLU A 290 -12.70 -5.21 23.76
C GLU A 290 -14.21 -5.45 23.83
N SER A 291 -14.90 -4.84 24.79
CA SER A 291 -16.35 -5.04 24.94
C SER A 291 -17.16 -4.45 23.79
N VAL A 292 -16.74 -3.29 23.25
CA VAL A 292 -17.36 -2.68 22.08
C VAL A 292 -17.06 -3.49 20.82
N ALA A 293 -15.83 -3.94 20.64
CA ALA A 293 -15.44 -4.80 19.52
C ALA A 293 -16.23 -6.11 19.53
N ALA A 294 -16.38 -6.73 20.71
CA ALA A 294 -17.19 -7.94 20.88
C ALA A 294 -18.67 -7.68 20.55
N TRP A 295 -19.23 -6.55 20.97
CA TRP A 295 -20.59 -6.16 20.59
C TRP A 295 -20.71 -6.01 19.06
N ALA A 296 -19.81 -5.26 18.44
CA ALA A 296 -19.81 -5.02 17.00
C ALA A 296 -19.65 -6.33 16.22
N GLN A 297 -18.80 -7.27 16.68
CA GLN A 297 -18.66 -8.59 16.05
C GLN A 297 -19.96 -9.41 16.09
N GLY A 298 -20.80 -9.22 17.10
CA GLY A 298 -22.09 -9.91 17.22
C GLY A 298 -23.27 -9.21 16.52
N HIS A 299 -23.16 -7.91 16.22
CA HIS A 299 -24.30 -7.08 15.79
C HIS A 299 -24.07 -6.31 14.49
N SER A 300 -22.82 -6.15 14.04
CA SER A 300 -22.47 -5.47 12.81
C SER A 300 -22.63 -6.40 11.61
N ALA A 301 -23.07 -5.86 10.47
CA ALA A 301 -23.12 -6.60 9.20
C ALA A 301 -21.73 -6.79 8.57
N VAL A 302 -20.70 -6.13 9.12
CA VAL A 302 -19.32 -6.26 8.66
C VAL A 302 -18.40 -6.68 9.79
N ARG A 303 -17.19 -7.12 9.43
CA ARG A 303 -16.18 -7.50 10.39
C ARG A 303 -15.65 -6.32 11.18
N THR A 304 -15.51 -6.50 12.49
CA THR A 304 -14.79 -5.60 13.39
C THR A 304 -13.62 -6.34 14.05
N CYS A 305 -12.44 -5.74 14.00
CA CYS A 305 -11.23 -6.22 14.64
C CYS A 305 -11.04 -5.54 16.00
N LEU A 306 -10.81 -6.36 17.03
CA LEU A 306 -10.21 -5.87 18.26
C LEU A 306 -8.72 -5.64 17.98
N ALA A 307 -8.31 -4.39 17.77
CA ALA A 307 -6.94 -4.06 17.38
C ALA A 307 -6.52 -2.69 17.94
N ASP A 308 -5.23 -2.51 18.22
CA ASP A 308 -4.68 -1.17 18.48
C ASP A 308 -4.56 -0.43 17.15
N GLY A 309 -5.42 0.57 16.97
CA GLY A 309 -5.41 1.44 15.80
C GLY A 309 -4.14 2.27 15.64
N ASN A 310 -3.25 2.36 16.64
CA ASN A 310 -1.96 3.01 16.49
C ASN A 310 -0.89 2.09 15.86
N ALA A 311 -1.12 0.77 15.88
CA ALA A 311 -0.18 -0.22 15.37
C ALA A 311 -0.56 -0.73 13.96
N LEU A 312 -1.28 0.07 13.17
CA LEU A 312 -1.70 -0.34 11.81
C LEU A 312 -0.53 -0.69 10.92
N HIS A 313 0.62 -0.03 11.07
CA HIS A 313 1.80 -0.28 10.24
C HIS A 313 2.33 -1.71 10.36
N GLU A 314 1.94 -2.45 11.41
CA GLU A 314 2.37 -3.83 11.61
C GLU A 314 1.58 -4.85 10.78
N TRP A 315 0.36 -4.51 10.36
CA TRP A 315 -0.58 -5.52 9.84
C TRP A 315 -1.51 -5.01 8.74
N MET A 316 -1.73 -3.70 8.65
CA MET A 316 -2.68 -3.16 7.69
C MET A 316 -2.10 -3.22 6.27
N PRO A 317 -2.83 -3.80 5.32
CA PRO A 317 -2.39 -3.95 3.95
C PRO A 317 -2.31 -2.61 3.21
N HIS A 318 -1.27 -2.44 2.39
CA HIS A 318 -1.20 -1.33 1.43
C HIS A 318 -2.16 -1.52 0.25
N ASN A 319 -2.64 -0.42 -0.33
CA ASN A 319 -3.45 -0.39 -1.56
C ASN A 319 -4.67 -1.34 -1.55
N LEU A 320 -5.28 -1.59 -0.39
CA LEU A 320 -6.41 -2.51 -0.28
C LEU A 320 -7.76 -1.79 -0.33
N PHE A 321 -7.86 -0.64 0.33
CA PHE A 321 -9.12 0.02 0.59
C PHE A 321 -9.41 1.10 -0.47
N ASP A 322 -10.68 1.25 -0.82
CA ASP A 322 -11.14 2.35 -1.66
C ASP A 322 -11.42 3.60 -0.79
N VAL A 323 -11.75 3.37 0.48
CA VAL A 323 -12.11 4.40 1.45
C VAL A 323 -11.52 4.10 2.83
N ALA A 324 -11.00 5.13 3.49
CA ALA A 324 -10.77 5.12 4.94
C ALA A 324 -11.70 6.13 5.63
N PHE A 325 -12.19 5.76 6.80
CA PHE A 325 -13.12 6.57 7.56
C PHE A 325 -12.74 6.56 9.03
N SER A 326 -12.98 7.68 9.71
CA SER A 326 -13.01 7.73 11.17
C SER A 326 -13.83 8.90 11.61
N TRP A 327 -14.72 8.68 12.57
CA TRP A 327 -15.53 9.75 13.13
C TRP A 327 -15.45 9.78 14.65
N GLY A 328 -14.76 10.79 15.18
CA GLY A 328 -14.47 10.90 16.62
C GLY A 328 -13.47 9.87 17.14
N GLY A 329 -13.17 8.81 16.36
CA GLY A 329 -12.13 7.84 16.64
C GLY A 329 -10.76 8.50 16.65
N ILE A 330 -10.30 9.01 15.51
CA ILE A 330 -8.90 9.44 15.27
C ILE A 330 -8.33 10.40 16.34
N TYR A 331 -9.19 11.20 16.98
CA TYR A 331 -8.82 12.04 18.11
C TYR A 331 -8.18 11.26 19.29
N HIS A 332 -8.51 9.98 19.41
CA HIS A 332 -7.99 9.08 20.43
C HIS A 332 -6.69 8.37 20.01
N ALA A 333 -6.12 8.68 18.84
CA ALA A 333 -4.77 8.24 18.48
C ALA A 333 -3.77 8.85 19.48
N ARG A 334 -3.20 8.00 20.34
CA ARG A 334 -2.27 8.41 21.40
C ARG A 334 -1.20 7.33 21.55
N GLN A 335 0.04 7.78 21.70
CA GLN A 335 1.15 6.92 22.06
C GLN A 335 1.94 7.58 23.19
N GLU A 336 2.45 6.80 24.14
CA GLU A 336 3.11 7.33 25.36
C GLU A 336 4.29 8.27 25.07
N LYS A 337 4.90 8.13 23.89
CA LYS A 337 6.12 8.85 23.48
C LYS A 337 5.89 9.87 22.36
N MET A 338 4.64 10.12 21.97
CA MET A 338 4.30 11.02 20.87
C MET A 338 3.32 12.08 21.34
N SER A 339 3.42 13.28 20.78
CA SER A 339 2.32 14.25 20.88
C SER A 339 1.07 13.69 20.19
N ASN A 340 -0.11 14.19 20.57
CA ASN A 340 -1.36 13.79 19.91
C ASN A 340 -1.30 14.05 18.40
N ALA A 341 -0.67 15.15 17.97
CA ALA A 341 -0.55 15.47 16.56
C ALA A 341 0.34 14.47 15.80
N GLU A 342 1.47 14.08 16.38
CA GLU A 342 2.33 13.06 15.78
C GLU A 342 1.61 11.70 15.70
N ALA A 343 0.87 11.32 16.75
CA ALA A 343 0.13 10.05 16.77
C ALA A 343 -1.01 10.01 15.74
N VAL A 344 -1.81 11.08 15.64
CA VAL A 344 -2.82 11.24 14.57
C VAL A 344 -2.13 11.16 13.21
N CYS A 345 -0.99 11.81 13.07
CA CYS A 345 -0.26 11.81 11.80
C CYS A 345 0.21 10.43 11.36
N ASP A 346 0.75 9.65 12.29
CA ASP A 346 1.22 8.29 12.03
C ASP A 346 0.07 7.42 11.54
N VAL A 347 -1.07 7.44 12.25
CA VAL A 347 -2.27 6.68 11.85
C VAL A 347 -2.77 7.11 10.47
N VAL A 348 -2.89 8.42 10.24
CA VAL A 348 -3.39 8.96 8.96
C VAL A 348 -2.48 8.58 7.79
N ARG A 349 -1.15 8.64 7.96
CA ARG A 349 -0.21 8.20 6.94
C ARG A 349 -0.36 6.72 6.63
N VAL A 350 -0.50 5.89 7.65
CA VAL A 350 -0.70 4.45 7.45
C VAL A 350 -2.02 4.20 6.73
N LEU A 351 -3.13 4.81 7.14
CA LEU A 351 -4.42 4.73 6.44
C LEU A 351 -4.30 5.16 4.97
N ALA A 352 -3.53 6.20 4.70
CA ALA A 352 -3.26 6.68 3.35
C ALA A 352 -2.50 5.65 2.50
N LEU A 353 -1.53 4.93 3.07
CA LEU A 353 -0.85 3.81 2.41
C LEU A 353 -1.79 2.62 2.15
N GLY A 354 -2.81 2.46 2.99
CA GLY A 354 -3.85 1.44 2.83
C GLY A 354 -4.82 1.70 1.68
N LEU A 355 -4.89 2.94 1.18
CA LEU A 355 -5.76 3.31 0.08
C LEU A 355 -5.19 2.91 -1.28
N LYS A 356 -6.05 2.46 -2.19
CA LYS A 356 -5.73 2.37 -3.61
C LYS A 356 -5.51 3.76 -4.21
N PRO A 357 -4.80 3.87 -5.34
CA PRO A 357 -4.78 5.10 -6.14
C PRO A 357 -6.20 5.59 -6.45
N GLY A 358 -6.47 6.87 -6.20
CA GLY A 358 -7.81 7.48 -6.33
C GLY A 358 -8.76 7.21 -5.15
N GLY A 359 -8.30 6.50 -4.11
CA GLY A 359 -9.04 6.32 -2.86
C GLY A 359 -9.24 7.63 -2.09
N ALA A 360 -10.17 7.62 -1.14
CA ALA A 360 -10.50 8.79 -0.33
C ALA A 360 -10.53 8.48 1.17
N MET A 361 -10.23 9.47 2.00
CA MET A 361 -10.39 9.39 3.45
C MET A 361 -11.32 10.49 3.94
N LEU A 362 -12.16 10.18 4.93
CA LEU A 362 -12.99 11.16 5.61
C LEU A 362 -12.82 11.06 7.11
N PHE A 363 -12.33 12.14 7.72
CA PHE A 363 -12.15 12.27 9.15
C PHE A 363 -13.13 13.29 9.70
N GLY A 364 -13.97 12.90 10.63
CA GLY A 364 -14.90 13.81 11.30
C GLY A 364 -14.62 13.94 12.79
N TYR A 365 -15.11 15.05 13.36
CA TYR A 365 -15.03 15.33 14.79
C TYR A 365 -13.59 15.47 15.32
N THR A 366 -12.75 16.15 14.55
CA THR A 366 -11.40 16.55 15.00
C THR A 366 -11.44 18.02 15.43
N LYS A 367 -10.95 18.35 16.64
CA LYS A 367 -10.89 19.74 17.11
C LYS A 367 -9.63 20.43 16.60
N GLN A 368 -9.75 21.69 16.18
CA GLN A 368 -8.61 22.49 15.69
C GLN A 368 -7.50 22.63 16.73
N SER A 369 -7.84 22.68 18.02
CA SER A 369 -6.86 22.75 19.11
C SER A 369 -6.05 21.48 19.30
N GLU A 370 -6.51 20.35 18.75
CA GLU A 370 -5.90 19.03 18.93
C GLU A 370 -5.14 18.60 17.68
N PHE A 371 -5.70 18.86 16.50
CA PHE A 371 -5.03 18.65 15.23
C PHE A 371 -5.42 19.75 14.23
N PRO A 372 -4.58 20.80 14.09
CA PRO A 372 -4.88 21.94 13.24
C PRO A 372 -5.04 21.57 11.77
N GLN A 373 -5.93 22.26 11.06
CA GLN A 373 -6.18 22.07 9.63
C GLN A 373 -4.89 22.01 8.77
N GLU A 374 -3.97 22.94 9.00
CA GLU A 374 -2.67 23.04 8.32
C GLU A 374 -1.76 21.84 8.57
N SER A 375 -2.00 21.09 9.66
CA SER A 375 -1.24 19.90 10.00
C SER A 375 -1.57 18.73 9.08
N TRP A 376 -2.80 18.65 8.52
CA TRP A 376 -3.19 17.56 7.61
C TRP A 376 -2.33 17.51 6.34
N GLN A 377 -2.14 18.66 5.67
CA GLN A 377 -1.33 18.72 4.45
C GLN A 377 0.15 18.44 4.76
N THR A 378 0.66 19.00 5.85
CA THR A 378 2.03 18.74 6.34
C THR A 378 2.23 17.26 6.63
N CYS A 379 1.21 16.61 7.18
CA CYS A 379 1.23 15.19 7.50
C CYS A 379 1.35 14.31 6.26
N LEU A 380 0.45 14.52 5.30
CA LEU A 380 0.29 13.66 4.13
C LEU A 380 1.27 13.99 3.00
N GLY A 381 1.92 15.15 3.05
CA GLY A 381 2.79 15.63 1.97
C GLY A 381 2.00 16.02 0.73
N THR A 382 2.67 16.17 -0.41
CA THR A 382 2.09 16.67 -1.66
C THR A 382 1.34 15.61 -2.48
N ASN A 383 1.40 14.34 -2.08
CA ASN A 383 0.74 13.24 -2.80
C ASN A 383 -0.77 13.18 -2.57
N PHE A 384 -1.30 14.00 -1.66
CA PHE A 384 -2.71 14.00 -1.28
C PHE A 384 -3.27 15.42 -1.38
N THR A 385 -4.51 15.50 -1.87
CA THR A 385 -5.30 16.74 -1.80
C THR A 385 -6.14 16.70 -0.53
N VAL A 386 -5.91 17.66 0.36
CA VAL A 386 -6.69 17.82 1.59
C VAL A 386 -7.71 18.93 1.38
N ALA A 387 -8.98 18.63 1.64
CA ALA A 387 -10.08 19.59 1.63
C ALA A 387 -10.79 19.57 2.99
N THR A 388 -11.04 20.75 3.55
CA THR A 388 -11.81 20.88 4.79
C THR A 388 -13.21 21.34 4.46
N LEU A 389 -14.19 20.58 4.96
CA LEU A 389 -15.60 20.87 4.81
C LEU A 389 -16.01 21.74 6.01
N THR A 390 -15.78 23.05 5.90
CA THR A 390 -16.09 24.05 6.96
C THR A 390 -17.58 24.37 7.07
N HIS A 391 -18.35 24.08 6.02
CA HIS A 391 -19.78 24.31 5.96
C HIS A 391 -20.49 23.06 5.47
N ILE A 392 -20.78 22.14 6.41
CA ILE A 392 -21.77 21.11 6.15
C ILE A 392 -23.16 21.76 6.31
N GLN A 393 -23.50 22.64 5.37
CA GLN A 393 -24.88 23.16 5.20
C GLN A 393 -25.87 22.04 4.82
N PHE A 394 -25.37 20.83 4.58
CA PHE A 394 -26.14 19.64 4.23
C PHE A 394 -26.68 18.88 5.44
N LEU A 395 -26.31 19.23 6.68
CA LEU A 395 -26.97 18.64 7.84
C LEU A 395 -28.34 19.30 7.99
N PRO A 396 -29.44 18.51 8.00
CA PRO A 396 -30.76 19.04 8.25
C PRO A 396 -30.77 19.96 9.48
N PRO A 397 -31.53 21.06 9.50
CA PRO A 397 -31.56 22.00 10.62
C PRO A 397 -31.82 21.37 11.99
N TRP A 398 -32.49 20.22 12.05
CA TRP A 398 -32.73 19.46 13.27
C TRP A 398 -31.49 18.70 13.80
N LEU A 399 -30.47 18.46 12.96
CA LEU A 399 -29.13 18.01 13.38
C LEU A 399 -28.26 19.17 13.86
N ALA A 400 -28.56 20.41 13.47
CA ALA A 400 -27.88 21.63 13.91
C ALA A 400 -28.33 22.07 15.33
N LYS A 401 -28.37 21.14 16.29
CA LYS A 401 -28.48 21.50 17.71
C LYS A 401 -27.36 22.48 18.08
N PRO A 402 -27.56 23.36 19.07
CA PRO A 402 -26.57 24.37 19.49
C PRO A 402 -25.21 23.80 19.91
N TYR A 403 -25.11 22.48 20.15
CA TYR A 403 -23.86 21.81 20.52
C TYR A 403 -22.81 21.76 19.39
N TRP A 404 -23.24 21.62 18.13
CA TRP A 404 -22.32 21.69 16.97
C TRP A 404 -21.70 23.08 16.81
N ALA A 405 -22.45 24.13 17.18
CA ALA A 405 -21.99 25.51 17.16
C ALA A 405 -20.97 25.84 18.26
N LEU A 406 -20.93 25.06 19.36
CA LEU A 406 -20.02 25.31 20.48
C LEU A 406 -18.66 24.62 20.35
N HIS A 407 -18.55 23.58 19.52
CA HIS A 407 -17.33 22.76 19.45
C HIS A 407 -16.63 22.74 18.09
N HIS A 408 -17.14 23.47 17.09
CA HIS A 408 -16.57 23.60 15.73
C HIS A 408 -15.83 22.35 15.22
N PRO A 409 -16.44 21.15 15.24
CA PRO A 409 -15.78 19.97 14.70
C PRO A 409 -15.61 20.13 13.19
N TYR A 410 -14.38 19.98 12.71
CA TYR A 410 -14.10 20.00 11.28
C TYR A 410 -14.28 18.60 10.69
N VAL A 411 -14.65 18.57 9.42
CA VAL A 411 -14.62 17.36 8.60
C VAL A 411 -13.55 17.54 7.53
N THR A 412 -12.60 16.62 7.50
CA THR A 412 -11.48 16.63 6.56
C THR A 412 -11.65 15.51 5.55
N LEU A 413 -11.73 15.87 4.27
CA LEU A 413 -11.72 14.98 3.13
C LEU A 413 -10.31 14.95 2.54
N VAL A 414 -9.78 13.76 2.30
CA VAL A 414 -8.46 13.57 1.70
C VAL A 414 -8.61 12.70 0.47
N HIS A 415 -8.04 13.11 -0.66
CA HIS A 415 -7.97 12.29 -1.86
C HIS A 415 -6.53 11.85 -2.14
N ALA A 416 -6.34 10.55 -2.35
CA ALA A 416 -5.09 10.03 -2.89
C ALA A 416 -4.96 10.47 -4.35
N SER A 417 -3.86 11.15 -4.70
CA SER A 417 -3.61 11.51 -6.10
C SER A 417 -3.59 10.23 -6.94
N PRO A 418 -4.20 10.20 -8.13
CA PRO A 418 -3.95 9.11 -9.06
C PRO A 418 -2.44 9.04 -9.29
N MET A 419 -1.82 7.87 -9.10
CA MET A 419 -0.41 7.72 -9.42
C MET A 419 -0.22 8.18 -10.86
N PRO A 420 0.74 9.08 -11.15
CA PRO A 420 1.05 9.41 -12.53
C PRO A 420 1.39 8.08 -13.21
N ALA A 421 0.65 7.73 -14.28
CA ALA A 421 0.94 6.55 -15.07
C ALA A 421 2.44 6.53 -15.36
N ALA A 422 3.10 5.41 -15.06
CA ALA A 422 4.54 5.26 -15.25
C ALA A 422 4.90 5.78 -16.64
N ARG A 423 5.57 6.93 -16.71
CA ARG A 423 5.95 7.56 -17.97
C ARG A 423 6.84 6.57 -18.71
N GLN A 424 6.35 5.95 -19.78
CA GLN A 424 7.24 5.47 -20.84
C GLN A 424 7.91 6.72 -21.41
N ILE A 425 9.13 6.99 -20.96
CA ILE A 425 9.99 8.01 -21.54
C ILE A 425 10.38 7.49 -22.93
N PHE A 426 9.65 7.90 -23.96
CA PHE A 426 10.14 7.77 -25.33
C PHE A 426 11.28 8.78 -25.49
N PRO A 427 12.48 8.36 -25.94
CA PRO A 427 13.60 9.26 -26.13
C PRO A 427 13.34 10.08 -27.40
N PHE A 428 12.63 11.20 -27.28
CA PHE A 428 12.63 12.22 -28.32
C PHE A 428 13.88 13.08 -28.15
N GLY A 429 14.70 13.09 -29.20
CA GLY A 429 15.95 13.85 -29.26
C GLY A 429 15.74 15.34 -28.95
N LYS A 430 16.76 15.92 -28.31
CA LYS A 430 16.84 17.35 -27.97
C LYS A 430 16.42 18.23 -29.15
N ARG A 431 15.45 19.15 -28.90
CA ARG A 431 15.20 20.47 -29.54
C ARG A 431 13.77 20.70 -30.08
N ASP A 432 12.73 20.63 -29.24
CA ASP A 432 11.56 21.49 -29.49
C ASP A 432 10.86 21.88 -28.18
N LYS A 433 10.90 23.17 -27.82
CA LYS A 433 10.32 23.73 -26.58
C LYS A 433 8.82 24.00 -26.69
N SER A 434 8.16 23.47 -27.73
CA SER A 434 6.80 23.83 -28.11
C SER A 434 5.73 22.82 -27.68
N TRP A 435 6.09 21.74 -26.98
CA TRP A 435 5.18 20.64 -26.64
C TRP A 435 4.86 20.56 -25.15
N PHE A 436 3.57 20.42 -24.83
CA PHE A 436 3.05 20.25 -23.48
C PHE A 436 2.04 19.09 -23.46
N MET A 437 2.00 18.34 -22.35
CA MET A 437 1.03 17.26 -22.14
C MET A 437 -0.14 17.80 -21.31
N VAL A 438 -1.38 17.59 -21.76
CA VAL A 438 -2.57 18.05 -21.05
C VAL A 438 -3.10 16.92 -20.15
N HIS A 439 -3.52 17.29 -18.94
CA HIS A 439 -4.03 16.36 -17.93
C HIS A 439 -5.26 15.58 -18.44
N PRO A 440 -5.43 14.28 -18.09
CA PRO A 440 -6.53 13.42 -18.57
C PRO A 440 -7.95 13.89 -18.24
N ALA A 441 -8.12 14.92 -17.41
CA ALA A 441 -9.44 15.51 -17.14
C ALA A 441 -10.05 16.18 -18.38
N ILE A 442 -9.25 16.53 -19.41
CA ILE A 442 -9.67 17.21 -20.64
C ILE A 442 -9.51 16.28 -21.89
N GLY A 443 -9.16 15.01 -21.68
CA GLY A 443 -8.72 14.07 -22.71
C GLY A 443 -7.19 14.00 -22.80
N SER A 444 -6.65 12.80 -23.01
CA SER A 444 -5.20 12.58 -23.16
C SER A 444 -4.74 12.99 -24.56
N GLY A 445 -4.10 14.15 -24.67
CA GLY A 445 -3.55 14.67 -25.93
C GLY A 445 -2.33 15.56 -25.72
N TRP A 446 -1.56 15.76 -26.79
CA TRP A 446 -0.42 16.67 -26.79
C TRP A 446 -0.86 18.02 -27.33
N VAL A 447 -0.35 19.11 -26.75
CA VAL A 447 -0.61 20.45 -27.23
C VAL A 447 0.68 21.10 -27.71
N ARG A 448 0.62 21.71 -28.89
CA ARG A 448 1.74 22.45 -29.48
C ARG A 448 1.41 23.93 -29.62
N THR A 449 2.35 24.81 -29.27
CA THR A 449 2.28 26.23 -29.60
C THR A 449 3.02 26.52 -30.90
N VAL A 450 2.36 27.18 -31.86
CA VAL A 450 2.97 27.61 -33.13
C VAL A 450 2.44 29.00 -33.46
N ASN A 451 3.31 30.01 -33.56
CA ASN A 451 2.95 31.39 -33.93
C ASN A 451 1.73 31.93 -33.15
N GLU A 452 1.81 31.93 -31.81
CA GLU A 452 0.76 32.40 -30.88
C GLU A 452 -0.57 31.64 -30.96
N SER A 453 -0.59 30.53 -31.70
CA SER A 453 -1.74 29.64 -31.81
C SER A 453 -1.51 28.36 -31.01
N LEU A 454 -2.54 27.94 -30.28
CA LEU A 454 -2.54 26.68 -29.55
C LEU A 454 -3.18 25.59 -30.42
N TRP A 455 -2.50 24.44 -30.55
CA TRP A 455 -2.97 23.32 -31.37
C TRP A 455 -3.09 22.06 -30.52
N LEU A 456 -4.26 21.43 -30.52
CA LEU A 456 -4.46 20.11 -29.94
C LEU A 456 -4.08 19.06 -30.97
N VAL A 457 -3.28 18.10 -30.54
CA VAL A 457 -2.85 16.94 -31.31
C VAL A 457 -3.42 15.71 -30.63
N ASP A 458 -4.48 15.20 -31.21
CA ASP A 458 -5.12 13.96 -30.76
C ASP A 458 -4.45 12.78 -31.48
N SER A 459 -3.98 11.79 -30.72
CA SER A 459 -3.51 10.51 -31.27
C SER A 459 -4.52 9.44 -30.87
N THR A 460 -5.58 9.30 -31.67
CA THR A 460 -6.68 8.40 -31.32
C THR A 460 -6.34 6.93 -31.44
N ASP A 461 -5.23 6.56 -32.06
CA ASP A 461 -4.68 5.21 -31.98
C ASP A 461 -3.15 5.31 -32.08
N GLY A 462 -2.40 4.49 -31.34
CA GLY A 462 -0.94 4.47 -31.34
C GLY A 462 -0.26 4.13 -32.69
N GLN A 463 -0.97 4.27 -33.81
CA GLN A 463 -0.43 4.18 -35.16
C GLN A 463 -0.38 5.56 -35.82
N LYS A 464 0.75 5.83 -36.49
CA LYS A 464 1.19 7.16 -36.97
C LYS A 464 0.32 7.82 -38.06
N SER A 465 -0.82 7.27 -38.47
CA SER A 465 -1.44 7.66 -39.75
C SER A 465 -2.44 8.82 -39.70
N ASP A 466 -3.10 9.12 -38.58
CA ASP A 466 -4.17 10.14 -38.57
C ASP A 466 -4.04 11.10 -37.37
N LEU A 467 -3.12 12.06 -37.48
CA LEU A 467 -3.00 13.16 -36.52
C LEU A 467 -4.12 14.18 -36.78
N LEU A 468 -5.14 14.19 -35.93
CA LEU A 468 -6.14 15.26 -35.96
C LEU A 468 -5.53 16.51 -35.28
N ILE A 469 -5.17 17.50 -36.09
CA ILE A 469 -4.59 18.76 -35.63
C ILE A 469 -5.69 19.83 -35.61
N THR A 470 -6.17 20.21 -34.42
CA THR A 470 -7.21 21.24 -34.27
C THR A 470 -6.63 22.51 -33.65
N LYS A 471 -6.79 23.65 -34.32
CA LYS A 471 -6.45 24.96 -33.77
C LYS A 471 -7.46 25.33 -32.68
N LEU A 472 -6.98 25.53 -31.45
CA LEU A 472 -7.78 25.91 -30.29
C LEU A 472 -7.92 27.43 -30.09
N GLY A 473 -7.20 28.25 -30.86
CA GLY A 473 -7.29 29.70 -30.80
C GLY A 473 -5.95 30.38 -30.55
N THR A 474 -5.99 31.68 -30.28
CA THR A 474 -4.84 32.49 -29.88
C THR A 474 -4.74 32.56 -28.37
N TYR A 475 -3.52 32.62 -27.84
CA TYR A 475 -3.28 32.67 -26.40
C TYR A 475 -2.38 33.83 -26.01
N LYS A 476 -2.47 34.26 -24.75
CA LYS A 476 -1.51 35.17 -24.13
C LYS A 476 -1.14 34.67 -22.75
N TRP A 477 0.14 34.78 -22.40
CA TRP A 477 0.61 34.58 -21.03
C TRP A 477 0.18 35.75 -20.17
N VAL A 478 -0.50 35.48 -19.06
CA VAL A 478 -0.91 36.51 -18.09
C VAL A 478 0.00 36.55 -16.86
N SER A 479 0.98 35.64 -16.79
CA SER A 479 2.11 35.69 -15.86
C SER A 479 3.41 35.31 -16.59
N ASP A 480 4.55 35.36 -15.88
CA ASP A 480 5.84 34.95 -16.44
C ASP A 480 5.78 33.48 -16.92
N ALA A 481 6.01 33.26 -18.21
CA ALA A 481 6.00 31.93 -18.83
C ALA A 481 7.08 30.98 -18.27
N LYS A 482 8.05 31.50 -17.50
CA LYS A 482 9.09 30.69 -16.85
C LYS A 482 8.74 30.29 -15.41
N ALA A 483 7.68 30.85 -14.84
CA ALA A 483 7.27 30.55 -13.47
C ALA A 483 6.59 29.16 -13.39
N PRO A 484 6.77 28.40 -12.29
CA PRO A 484 6.16 27.08 -12.11
C PRO A 484 4.62 27.11 -12.08
N ASP A 485 4.03 28.29 -11.88
CA ASP A 485 2.60 28.60 -11.82
C ASP A 485 2.11 29.46 -13.01
N ALA A 486 2.82 29.43 -14.14
CA ALA A 486 2.52 30.31 -15.27
C ALA A 486 1.08 30.18 -15.80
N VAL A 487 0.27 31.25 -15.77
CA VAL A 487 -1.14 31.23 -16.19
C VAL A 487 -1.27 31.64 -17.65
N LEU A 488 -2.06 30.87 -18.40
CA LEU A 488 -2.35 31.08 -19.81
C LEU A 488 -3.81 31.51 -20.00
N GLN A 489 -4.02 32.62 -20.68
CA GLN A 489 -5.33 33.13 -21.05
C GLN A 489 -5.62 32.75 -22.51
N LEU A 490 -6.74 32.04 -22.73
CA LEU A 490 -7.22 31.70 -24.07
C LEU A 490 -8.30 32.69 -24.52
N ASP A 491 -8.16 33.17 -25.76
CA ASP A 491 -9.20 33.93 -26.45
C ASP A 491 -10.07 32.97 -27.26
N LEU A 492 -11.29 32.73 -26.79
CA LEU A 492 -12.24 31.81 -27.40
C LEU A 492 -13.28 32.53 -28.26
N ARG A 493 -13.13 33.84 -28.55
CA ARG A 493 -14.14 34.60 -29.30
C ARG A 493 -14.36 34.12 -30.74
N ASN A 494 -13.44 33.32 -31.28
CA ASN A 494 -13.56 32.67 -32.59
C ASN A 494 -13.97 31.18 -32.50
N PHE A 495 -14.35 30.67 -31.34
CA PHE A 495 -14.89 29.32 -31.18
C PHE A 495 -16.37 29.30 -31.54
N GLY A 496 -16.74 28.60 -32.62
CA GLY A 496 -18.14 28.30 -32.92
C GLY A 496 -18.79 27.48 -31.79
N GLU A 497 -20.10 27.67 -31.57
CA GLU A 497 -20.85 27.11 -30.44
C GLU A 497 -20.71 25.59 -30.29
N GLU A 498 -20.59 24.87 -31.40
CA GLU A 498 -20.45 23.40 -31.46
C GLU A 498 -19.16 22.87 -30.78
N LYS A 499 -18.08 23.66 -30.78
CA LYS A 499 -16.79 23.29 -30.15
C LYS A 499 -16.71 23.68 -28.67
N ALA A 500 -17.56 24.60 -28.22
CA ALA A 500 -17.63 25.00 -26.82
C ALA A 500 -18.34 23.94 -25.95
N GLU A 501 -19.28 23.17 -26.51
CA GLU A 501 -19.91 22.04 -25.81
C GLU A 501 -18.94 20.88 -25.54
N LEU A 502 -18.01 20.61 -26.48
CA LEU A 502 -17.01 19.56 -26.35
C LEU A 502 -16.08 19.74 -25.13
N LEU A 503 -15.89 20.99 -24.69
CA LEU A 503 -15.08 21.36 -23.52
C LEU A 503 -15.89 21.42 -22.20
N LYS A 504 -17.22 21.60 -22.27
CA LYS A 504 -18.09 21.65 -21.09
C LYS A 504 -18.33 20.27 -20.46
N GLY A 505 -18.22 19.19 -21.25
CA GLY A 505 -18.41 17.82 -20.77
C GLY A 505 -17.30 17.28 -19.86
N ASN A 506 -16.14 17.93 -19.79
CA ASN A 506 -14.91 17.40 -19.21
C ASN A 506 -14.36 18.26 -18.04
N GLY A 507 -15.25 18.69 -17.14
CA GLY A 507 -14.97 18.89 -15.70
C GLY A 507 -13.82 19.80 -15.22
N GLY A 508 -13.21 20.64 -16.05
CA GLY A 508 -11.96 21.35 -15.69
C GLY A 508 -11.91 22.86 -15.97
N LEU A 509 -13.00 23.52 -16.32
CA LEU A 509 -13.00 24.94 -16.71
C LEU A 509 -13.83 25.81 -15.76
N THR A 510 -13.20 26.79 -15.11
CA THR A 510 -13.91 27.88 -14.43
C THR A 510 -14.23 28.96 -15.47
N TYR A 511 -15.50 29.07 -15.85
CA TYR A 511 -15.96 30.08 -16.80
C TYR A 511 -16.25 31.40 -16.07
N ALA A 512 -15.53 32.48 -16.42
CA ALA A 512 -15.93 33.82 -16.01
C ALA A 512 -16.96 34.35 -17.02
N SER A 513 -18.24 34.34 -16.65
CA SER A 513 -19.32 34.79 -17.52
C SER A 513 -19.15 36.27 -17.87
N GLY A 514 -18.95 36.58 -19.16
CA GLY A 514 -19.08 37.95 -19.67
C GLY A 514 -18.39 38.23 -21.01
N ASN A 515 -17.18 37.70 -21.26
CA ASN A 515 -16.33 38.22 -22.36
C ASN A 515 -15.61 37.16 -23.24
N GLY A 516 -15.99 35.88 -23.18
CA GLY A 516 -15.39 34.85 -24.06
C GLY A 516 -13.94 34.49 -23.72
N VAL A 517 -13.55 34.63 -22.44
CA VAL A 517 -12.20 34.35 -21.94
C VAL A 517 -12.24 33.15 -21.00
N ALA A 518 -11.36 32.17 -21.22
CA ALA A 518 -11.12 31.06 -20.30
C ALA A 518 -9.72 31.16 -19.69
N LEU A 519 -9.63 30.94 -18.37
CA LEU A 519 -8.35 30.83 -17.66
C LEU A 519 -8.04 29.35 -17.45
N LEU A 520 -6.88 28.91 -17.93
CA LEU A 520 -6.34 27.58 -17.64
C LEU A 520 -5.29 27.73 -16.54
N HIS A 521 -5.55 27.13 -15.38
CA HIS A 521 -4.55 26.90 -14.37
C HIS A 521 -3.69 25.68 -14.78
N PRO A 522 -2.37 25.78 -14.85
CA PRO A 522 -1.54 24.59 -14.98
C PRO A 522 -1.42 23.95 -13.60
N LEU A 523 -1.95 22.74 -13.45
CA LEU A 523 -1.37 21.79 -12.52
C LEU A 523 -0.19 21.12 -13.24
N LEU A 524 1.02 21.51 -12.81
CA LEU A 524 2.36 21.03 -13.20
C LEU A 524 2.87 21.41 -14.60
N ILE A 525 3.56 22.56 -14.69
CA ILE A 525 4.66 22.75 -15.64
C ILE A 525 5.94 22.26 -14.97
N CYS A 526 6.38 21.04 -15.28
CA CYS A 526 7.75 20.63 -14.95
C CYS A 526 8.71 21.25 -15.97
N ASN A 527 9.37 22.35 -15.58
CA ASN A 527 10.50 22.89 -16.30
C ASN A 527 11.71 21.96 -16.03
N THR A 528 12.01 21.05 -16.96
CA THR A 528 13.24 20.26 -16.91
C THR A 528 14.36 21.06 -17.58
N ASN A 529 15.10 21.80 -16.77
CA ASN A 529 16.54 21.91 -17.00
C ASN A 529 17.22 20.69 -16.40
#